data_AF-A0A3A4UBY9-F1
#
_entry.id   AF-A0A3A4UBY9-F1
#
_cell.length_a   1.000
_cell.length_b   1.000
_cell.length_c   1.000
_cell.angle_alpha   90.00
_cell.angle_beta   90.00
_cell.angle_gamma   90.00
#
_symmetry.space_group_name_H-M   'P 1'
#
loop_
_entity.id
_entity.type
_entity.pdbx_description
1 polymer ?
#
loop_
_entity_poly.entity_id
_entity_poly.type
_entity_poly.pdbx_seq_one_letter_code
_entity_poly.pdbx_strand_id
1 'polypeptide(L)'
;MRLVLSGFVILVSGLYLAFLQHSDIWYSVFLVGGFLFLEGINSQREFSIIKNKKRLFLTWLIFIIITVAVEIIGNSWLNLWDYLTFNRLEYLIHVIIIGYPLTGFFGLEFFVLLQRYFHSRKTQMIILPISAFLFGYLNEYPNVFASEWKYINWPLGSFLGIPILVSFLWILLLFVLLFKKPFCVHSLPKN
;
A
#
# COMPACT_ATOMS: atom_id res chain seq x y z
N MET A 1 -15.15 16.71 0.38
CA MET A 1 -14.60 17.50 1.51
C MET A 1 -14.60 16.75 2.84
N ARG A 2 -15.72 16.21 3.33
CA ARG A 2 -15.77 15.48 4.63
C ARG A 2 -14.80 14.29 4.71
N LEU A 3 -14.76 13.43 3.68
CA LEU A 3 -13.89 12.24 3.66
C LEU A 3 -12.39 12.60 3.70
N VAL A 4 -11.99 13.66 2.97
CA VAL A 4 -10.61 14.16 2.96
C VAL A 4 -10.18 14.60 4.35
N LEU A 5 -10.99 15.44 5.00
CA LEU A 5 -10.66 15.95 6.34
C LEU A 5 -10.60 14.82 7.36
N SER A 6 -11.59 13.92 7.35
CA SER A 6 -11.62 12.77 8.27
C SER A 6 -10.42 11.84 8.04
N GLY A 7 -10.10 11.51 6.78
CA GLY A 7 -8.93 10.71 6.44
C GLY A 7 -7.63 11.37 6.90
N PHE A 8 -7.48 12.68 6.68
CA PHE A 8 -6.31 13.43 7.13
C PHE A 8 -6.15 13.41 8.66
N VAL A 9 -7.24 13.64 9.41
CA VAL A 9 -7.22 13.58 10.88
C VAL A 9 -6.81 12.19 11.36
N ILE A 10 -7.36 11.13 10.77
CA ILE A 10 -7.00 9.75 11.12
C ILE A 10 -5.53 9.47 10.79
N LEU A 11 -5.06 9.91 9.62
CA LEU A 11 -3.66 9.76 9.19
C LEU A 11 -2.69 10.42 10.19
N VAL A 12 -2.95 11.67 10.55
CA VAL A 12 -2.15 12.43 11.53
C VAL A 12 -2.25 11.79 12.92
N SER A 13 -3.41 11.25 13.29
CA SER A 13 -3.57 10.51 14.55
C SER A 13 -2.73 9.23 14.56
N GLY A 14 -2.60 8.53 13.43
CA GLY A 14 -1.68 7.40 13.29
C GLY A 14 -0.22 7.81 13.52
N LEU A 15 0.22 8.93 12.94
CA LEU A 15 1.56 9.47 13.20
C LEU A 15 1.77 9.88 14.66
N TYR A 16 0.76 10.49 15.28
CA TYR A 16 0.78 10.81 16.72
C TYR A 16 0.95 9.53 17.56
N LEU A 17 0.18 8.48 17.27
CA LEU A 17 0.28 7.20 17.95
C LEU A 17 1.66 6.57 17.79
N ALA A 18 2.29 6.72 16.62
CA ALA A 18 3.62 6.20 16.34
C ALA A 18 4.72 6.92 17.15
N PHE A 19 4.75 8.26 17.07
CA PHE A 19 5.89 9.04 17.58
C PHE A 19 5.75 9.46 19.04
N LEU A 20 4.52 9.56 19.55
CA LEU A 20 4.27 10.09 20.90
C LEU A 20 3.68 9.06 21.86
N GLN A 21 3.02 8.01 21.35
CA GLN A 21 2.44 6.95 22.19
C GLN A 21 3.09 5.59 21.98
N HIS A 22 3.94 5.42 20.95
CA HIS A 22 4.56 4.14 20.57
C HIS A 22 3.57 2.97 20.54
N SER A 23 2.35 3.23 20.06
CA SER A 23 1.21 2.31 20.17
C SER A 23 1.16 1.36 18.97
N ASP A 24 1.14 0.05 19.18
CA ASP A 24 1.19 -0.98 18.12
C ASP A 24 0.11 -0.87 17.03
N ILE A 25 -1.06 -0.29 17.34
CA ILE A 25 -2.14 -0.07 16.35
C ILE A 25 -1.89 1.10 15.39
N TRP A 26 -0.83 1.89 15.59
CA TRP A 26 -0.59 3.14 14.87
C TRP A 26 -0.58 2.95 13.36
N TYR A 27 -0.02 1.82 12.90
CA TYR A 27 0.20 1.57 11.48
C TYR A 27 -1.12 1.29 10.76
N SER A 28 -2.01 0.49 11.35
CA SER A 28 -3.35 0.29 10.81
C SER A 28 -4.14 1.60 10.75
N VAL A 29 -4.04 2.45 11.78
CA VAL A 29 -4.68 3.77 11.80
C VAL A 29 -4.12 4.67 10.69
N PHE A 30 -2.79 4.68 10.52
CA PHE A 30 -2.11 5.43 9.47
C PHE A 30 -2.56 4.99 8.06
N LEU A 31 -2.59 3.69 7.78
CA LEU A 31 -3.01 3.13 6.49
C LEU A 31 -4.47 3.47 6.16
N VAL A 32 -5.38 3.28 7.11
CA VAL A 32 -6.81 3.61 6.94
C VAL A 32 -6.98 5.11 6.69
N GLY A 33 -6.33 5.95 7.48
CA GLY A 33 -6.35 7.40 7.30
C GLY A 33 -5.82 7.82 5.93
N GLY A 34 -4.69 7.25 5.51
CA GLY A 34 -4.05 7.50 4.23
C GLY A 34 -4.94 7.13 3.05
N PHE A 35 -5.53 5.93 3.08
CA PHE A 35 -6.47 5.49 2.06
C PHE A 35 -7.67 6.44 1.98
N LEU A 36 -8.34 6.73 3.09
CA LEU A 36 -9.52 7.61 3.09
C LEU A 36 -9.19 9.03 2.63
N PHE A 37 -8.02 9.55 3.01
CA PHE A 37 -7.54 10.85 2.57
C PHE A 37 -7.34 10.89 1.06
N LEU A 38 -6.57 9.94 0.50
CA LEU A 38 -6.26 9.90 -0.92
C LEU A 38 -7.47 9.56 -1.79
N GLU A 39 -8.30 8.60 -1.38
CA GLU A 39 -9.58 8.31 -2.05
C GLU A 39 -10.51 9.53 -1.98
N GLY A 40 -10.53 10.27 -0.87
CA GLY A 40 -11.26 11.53 -0.76
C GLY A 40 -10.82 12.60 -1.76
N ILE A 41 -9.53 12.65 -2.08
CA ILE A 41 -8.96 13.52 -3.13
C ILE A 41 -9.32 12.97 -4.51
N ASN A 42 -9.11 11.67 -4.73
CA ASN A 42 -9.25 11.06 -6.04
C ASN A 42 -10.71 10.95 -6.52
N SER A 43 -11.64 10.67 -5.60
CA SER A 43 -13.07 10.50 -5.83
C SER A 43 -13.80 11.75 -6.32
N GLN A 44 -13.18 12.93 -6.16
CA GLN A 44 -13.68 14.20 -6.69
C GLN A 44 -13.48 14.33 -8.20
N ARG A 45 -12.62 13.49 -8.81
CA ARG A 45 -12.25 13.55 -10.22
C ARG A 45 -12.42 12.19 -10.91
N GLU A 46 -13.60 11.59 -10.77
CA GLU A 46 -14.09 10.37 -11.47
C GLU A 46 -13.45 9.02 -11.09
N PHE A 47 -12.33 8.99 -10.36
CA PHE A 47 -11.76 7.74 -9.87
C PHE A 47 -12.14 7.52 -8.41
N SER A 48 -13.03 6.57 -8.16
CA SER A 48 -13.35 6.15 -6.80
C SER A 48 -13.57 4.65 -6.77
N ILE A 49 -12.78 3.96 -5.97
CA ILE A 49 -12.94 2.52 -5.75
C ILE A 49 -14.09 2.28 -4.79
N ILE A 50 -14.30 3.15 -3.79
CA ILE A 50 -15.38 3.01 -2.81
C ILE A 50 -16.76 3.11 -3.45
N LYS A 51 -16.94 3.98 -4.46
CA LYS A 51 -18.22 4.12 -5.16
C LYS A 51 -18.63 2.87 -5.94
N ASN A 52 -17.70 2.00 -6.31
CA ASN A 52 -17.98 0.77 -7.06
C ASN A 52 -17.66 -0.47 -6.22
N LYS A 53 -18.67 -0.99 -5.49
CA LYS A 53 -18.54 -2.14 -4.59
C LYS A 53 -17.94 -3.37 -5.27
N LYS A 54 -18.29 -3.64 -6.53
CA LYS A 54 -17.73 -4.78 -7.29
C LYS A 54 -16.25 -4.59 -7.54
N ARG A 55 -15.83 -3.37 -7.92
CA ARG A 55 -14.41 -3.03 -8.10
C ARG A 55 -13.65 -3.10 -6.78
N LEU A 56 -14.21 -2.57 -5.70
CA LEU A 56 -13.63 -2.65 -4.35
C LEU A 56 -13.36 -4.10 -3.95
N PHE A 57 -14.37 -4.97 -4.04
CA PHE A 57 -14.23 -6.38 -3.67
C PHE A 57 -13.23 -7.12 -4.57
N LEU A 58 -13.25 -6.86 -5.87
CA LEU A 58 -12.31 -7.46 -6.81
C LEU A 58 -10.86 -7.02 -6.52
N THR A 59 -10.65 -5.72 -6.29
CA THR A 59 -9.34 -5.18 -5.93
C THR A 59 -8.86 -5.73 -4.59
N TRP A 60 -9.77 -5.87 -3.62
CA TRP A 60 -9.47 -6.49 -2.32
C TRP A 60 -9.00 -7.94 -2.49
N LEU A 61 -9.73 -8.74 -3.27
CA LEU A 61 -9.37 -10.13 -3.54
C LEU A 61 -8.03 -10.25 -4.28
N ILE A 62 -7.76 -9.35 -5.23
CA ILE A 62 -6.46 -9.29 -5.92
C ILE A 62 -5.34 -9.05 -4.91
N PHE A 63 -5.51 -8.10 -3.99
CA PHE A 63 -4.49 -7.86 -2.97
C PHE A 63 -4.32 -9.06 -2.03
N ILE A 64 -5.39 -9.72 -1.60
CA ILE A 64 -5.28 -10.97 -0.83
C ILE A 64 -4.43 -12.01 -1.58
N ILE A 65 -4.68 -12.23 -2.88
CA ILE A 65 -3.93 -13.20 -3.69
C ILE A 65 -2.45 -12.81 -3.76
N ILE A 66 -2.16 -11.51 -3.97
CA ILE A 66 -0.79 -11.00 -3.99
C ILE A 66 -0.12 -11.21 -2.63
N THR A 67 -0.81 -10.94 -1.53
CA THR A 67 -0.31 -11.17 -0.18
C THR A 67 0.03 -12.63 0.07
N VAL A 68 -0.86 -13.55 -0.30
CA VAL A 68 -0.60 -14.99 -0.17
C VAL A 68 0.64 -15.39 -0.98
N ALA A 69 0.80 -14.86 -2.19
CA ALA A 69 1.98 -15.13 -3.00
C ALA A 69 3.28 -14.57 -2.37
N VAL A 70 3.23 -13.36 -1.83
CA VAL A 70 4.35 -12.72 -1.09
C VAL A 70 4.77 -13.59 0.09
N GLU A 71 3.80 -14.01 0.89
CA GLU A 71 4.05 -14.79 2.10
C GLU A 71 4.60 -16.19 1.77
N ILE A 72 4.05 -16.87 0.77
CA ILE A 72 4.60 -18.16 0.32
C ILE A 72 6.04 -18.01 -0.18
N ILE A 73 6.31 -17.00 -1.01
CA ILE A 73 7.66 -16.82 -1.59
C ILE A 73 8.65 -16.37 -0.51
N GLY A 74 8.33 -15.30 0.22
CA GLY A 74 9.29 -14.67 1.10
C GLY A 74 9.40 -15.30 2.48
N ASN A 75 8.27 -15.67 3.11
CA ASN A 75 8.27 -16.36 4.39
C ASN A 75 8.54 -17.87 4.20
N SER A 76 7.72 -18.58 3.42
CA SER A 76 7.82 -20.05 3.36
C SER A 76 8.99 -20.59 2.52
N TRP A 77 9.28 -19.99 1.36
CA TRP A 77 10.33 -20.50 0.46
C TRP A 77 11.71 -19.90 0.76
N LEU A 78 11.78 -18.58 0.91
CA LEU A 78 13.04 -17.86 1.10
C LEU A 78 13.42 -17.65 2.58
N ASN A 79 12.50 -17.93 3.51
CA ASN A 79 12.71 -17.80 4.96
C ASN A 79 13.32 -16.44 5.37
N LEU A 80 12.75 -15.37 4.81
CA LEU A 80 13.29 -14.01 4.95
C LEU A 80 12.81 -13.32 6.24
N TRP A 81 11.61 -13.65 6.72
CA TRP A 81 11.00 -13.08 7.92
C TRP A 81 10.12 -14.07 8.69
N ASP A 82 9.83 -13.74 9.96
CA ASP A 82 8.91 -14.50 10.81
C ASP A 82 7.99 -13.60 11.64
N TYR A 83 6.77 -14.07 11.90
CA TYR A 83 5.72 -13.39 12.68
C TYR A 83 5.66 -13.98 14.09
N LEU A 84 6.51 -13.47 14.99
CA LEU A 84 6.65 -14.02 16.35
C LEU A 84 5.48 -13.68 17.28
N THR A 85 4.72 -12.64 16.96
CA THR A 85 3.68 -12.06 17.84
C THR A 85 2.28 -12.55 17.54
N PHE A 86 2.05 -13.17 16.37
CA PHE A 86 0.73 -13.58 15.94
C PHE A 86 0.52 -15.09 16.05
N ASN A 87 -0.63 -15.48 16.58
CA ASN A 87 -1.11 -16.84 16.34
C ASN A 87 -1.63 -17.00 14.89
N ARG A 88 -1.91 -18.23 14.47
CA ARG A 88 -2.33 -18.51 13.08
C ARG A 88 -3.58 -17.74 12.63
N LEU A 89 -4.54 -17.54 13.55
CA LEU A 89 -5.79 -16.84 13.23
C LEU A 89 -5.53 -15.34 13.11
N GLU A 90 -4.77 -14.76 14.04
CA GLU A 90 -4.35 -13.36 14.01
C GLU A 90 -3.54 -13.06 12.76
N TYR A 91 -2.59 -13.92 12.40
CA TYR A 91 -1.83 -13.80 11.16
C TYR A 91 -2.76 -13.79 9.93
N LEU A 92 -3.70 -14.73 9.84
CA LEU A 92 -4.63 -14.79 8.71
C LEU A 92 -5.48 -13.50 8.61
N ILE A 93 -6.01 -13.01 9.73
CA ILE A 93 -6.91 -11.86 9.73
C ILE A 93 -6.11 -10.56 9.53
N HIS A 94 -5.11 -10.34 10.38
CA HIS A 94 -4.36 -9.09 10.46
C HIS A 94 -3.44 -8.91 9.25
N VAL A 95 -2.71 -9.96 8.85
CA VAL A 95 -1.72 -9.87 7.76
C VAL A 95 -2.40 -10.07 6.41
N ILE A 96 -3.07 -11.21 6.22
CA ILE A 96 -3.56 -11.62 4.90
C ILE A 96 -4.84 -10.88 4.49
N ILE A 97 -5.83 -10.79 5.38
CA ILE A 97 -7.15 -10.28 5.04
C ILE A 97 -7.23 -8.75 5.12
N ILE A 98 -6.54 -8.13 6.07
CA ILE A 98 -6.68 -6.70 6.40
C ILE A 98 -5.44 -5.90 6.01
N GLY A 99 -4.29 -6.19 6.62
CA GLY A 99 -3.09 -5.34 6.60
C GLY A 99 -2.57 -5.08 5.19
N TYR A 100 -2.10 -6.13 4.51
CA TYR A 100 -1.58 -5.97 3.15
C TYR A 100 -2.63 -5.47 2.15
N PRO A 101 -3.90 -5.92 2.18
CA PRO A 101 -4.94 -5.33 1.34
C PRO A 101 -5.13 -3.82 1.55
N LEU A 102 -5.13 -3.33 2.80
CA LEU A 102 -5.22 -1.90 3.07
C LEU A 102 -4.00 -1.12 2.58
N THR A 103 -2.79 -1.67 2.76
CA THR A 103 -1.56 -1.11 2.16
C THR A 103 -1.67 -1.04 0.63
N GLY A 104 -2.25 -2.07 0.02
CA GLY A 104 -2.55 -2.13 -1.41
C GLY A 104 -3.50 -1.00 -1.85
N PHE A 105 -4.57 -0.75 -1.11
CA PHE A 105 -5.50 0.34 -1.42
C PHE A 105 -4.85 1.71 -1.26
N PHE A 106 -4.10 1.92 -0.18
CA PHE A 106 -3.40 3.18 0.05
C PHE A 106 -2.39 3.46 -1.08
N GLY A 107 -1.58 2.46 -1.44
CA GLY A 107 -0.63 2.59 -2.54
C GLY A 107 -1.31 2.82 -3.89
N LEU A 108 -2.40 2.10 -4.19
CA LEU A 108 -3.16 2.30 -5.43
C LEU A 108 -3.67 3.74 -5.57
N GLU A 109 -4.27 4.30 -4.53
CA GLU A 109 -4.74 5.69 -4.54
C GLU A 109 -3.57 6.69 -4.68
N PHE A 110 -2.43 6.39 -4.06
CA PHE A 110 -1.21 7.18 -4.19
C PHE A 110 -0.68 7.19 -5.63
N PHE A 111 -0.58 6.03 -6.29
CA PHE A 111 -0.12 5.95 -7.67
C PHE A 111 -1.09 6.58 -8.67
N VAL A 112 -2.40 6.45 -8.43
CA VAL A 112 -3.42 7.15 -9.23
C VAL A 112 -3.22 8.67 -9.11
N LEU A 113 -2.97 9.17 -7.91
CA LEU A 113 -2.69 10.59 -7.69
C LEU A 113 -1.41 11.04 -8.41
N LEU A 114 -0.33 10.26 -8.36
CA LEU A 114 0.91 10.56 -9.07
C LEU A 114 0.72 10.60 -10.59
N GLN A 115 0.01 9.61 -11.16
CA GLN A 115 -0.30 9.60 -12.60
C GLN A 115 -1.09 10.84 -13.04
N ARG A 116 -1.93 11.37 -12.15
CA ARG A 116 -2.70 12.59 -12.38
C ARG A 116 -1.84 13.84 -12.33
N TYR A 117 -0.90 13.92 -11.40
CA TYR A 117 -0.03 15.09 -11.28
C TYR A 117 1.02 15.13 -12.40
N PHE A 118 1.53 13.96 -12.80
CA PHE A 118 2.54 13.84 -13.85
C PHE A 118 1.91 13.34 -15.15
N HIS A 119 1.51 14.26 -16.04
CA HIS A 119 0.83 13.92 -17.29
C HIS A 119 1.71 13.29 -18.38
N SER A 120 3.03 13.53 -18.34
CA SER A 120 3.95 13.02 -19.34
C SER A 120 4.28 11.55 -19.08
N ARG A 121 4.05 10.68 -20.08
CA ARG A 121 4.40 9.25 -20.00
C ARG A 121 5.88 9.03 -19.70
N LYS A 122 6.78 9.86 -20.25
CA LYS A 122 8.23 9.80 -19.96
C LYS A 122 8.51 10.06 -18.49
N THR A 123 7.84 11.04 -17.91
CA THR A 123 7.97 11.39 -16.49
C THR A 123 7.37 10.31 -15.59
N GLN A 124 6.21 9.75 -15.95
CA GLN A 124 5.59 8.65 -15.21
C GLN A 124 6.47 7.39 -15.18
N MET A 125 7.14 7.05 -16.28
CA MET A 125 8.07 5.91 -16.35
C MET A 125 9.27 6.04 -15.40
N ILE A 126 9.59 7.25 -14.95
CA ILE A 126 10.67 7.50 -13.99
C ILE A 126 10.10 7.61 -12.57
N ILE A 127 9.04 8.41 -12.40
CA ILE A 127 8.51 8.73 -11.07
C ILE A 127 7.79 7.55 -10.43
N LEU A 128 7.03 6.76 -11.19
CA LEU A 128 6.26 5.67 -10.61
C LEU A 128 7.17 4.57 -10.04
N PRO A 129 8.23 4.09 -10.73
CA PRO A 129 9.17 3.14 -10.12
C PRO A 129 9.87 3.68 -8.88
N ILE A 130 10.34 4.93 -8.91
CA ILE A 130 10.99 5.57 -7.75
C ILE A 130 9.99 5.65 -6.59
N SER A 131 8.76 6.06 -6.87
CA SER A 131 7.71 6.19 -5.86
C SER A 131 7.29 4.84 -5.30
N ALA A 132 7.27 3.79 -6.11
CA ALA A 132 7.03 2.42 -5.64
C ALA A 132 8.14 1.91 -4.74
N PHE A 133 9.39 2.21 -5.09
CA PHE A 133 10.51 1.88 -4.24
C PHE A 133 10.41 2.59 -2.89
N LEU A 134 10.19 3.92 -2.89
CA LEU A 134 10.00 4.69 -1.66
C LEU A 134 8.78 4.19 -0.86
N PHE A 135 7.66 3.92 -1.52
CA PHE A 135 6.46 3.41 -0.87
C PHE A 135 6.69 2.04 -0.23
N GLY A 136 7.39 1.12 -0.91
CA GLY A 136 7.77 -0.17 -0.34
C GLY A 136 8.54 -0.01 0.97
N TYR A 137 9.59 0.83 0.97
CA TYR A 137 10.36 1.10 2.19
C TYR A 137 9.54 1.76 3.29
N LEU A 138 8.70 2.75 2.93
CA LEU A 138 7.88 3.48 3.89
C LEU A 138 6.76 2.65 4.51
N ASN A 139 6.36 1.53 3.91
CA ASN A 139 5.39 0.61 4.52
C ASN A 139 6.06 -0.51 5.32
N GLU A 140 7.24 -0.95 4.92
CA GLU A 140 7.92 -2.04 5.61
C GLU A 140 8.69 -1.62 6.85
N TYR A 141 9.31 -0.44 6.84
CA TYR A 141 10.04 0.06 8.02
C TYR A 141 9.13 0.23 9.25
N PRO A 142 7.89 0.78 9.11
CA PRO A 142 6.86 0.74 10.13
C PRO A 142 6.51 -0.63 10.71
N ASN A 143 6.34 -1.66 9.87
CA ASN A 143 5.95 -3.00 10.31
C ASN A 143 7.02 -3.64 11.21
N VAL A 144 8.29 -3.46 10.84
CA VAL A 144 9.43 -3.92 11.64
C VAL A 144 9.51 -3.12 12.95
N PHE A 145 9.26 -1.81 12.91
CA PHE A 145 9.27 -0.96 14.10
C PHE A 145 8.10 -1.27 15.06
N ALA A 146 6.93 -1.61 14.53
CA ALA A 146 5.77 -2.10 15.29
C ALA A 146 5.96 -3.54 15.81
N SER A 147 7.12 -4.17 15.55
CA SER A 147 7.45 -5.55 15.96
C SER A 147 6.45 -6.60 15.47
N GLU A 148 5.71 -6.32 14.38
CA GLU A 148 4.76 -7.28 13.79
C GLU A 148 5.48 -8.52 13.25
N TRP A 149 6.73 -8.36 12.80
CA TRP A 149 7.58 -9.45 12.33
C TRP A 149 9.07 -9.06 12.41
N LYS A 150 9.96 -10.05 12.32
CA LYS A 150 11.42 -9.85 12.33
C LYS A 150 12.11 -10.53 11.15
N TYR A 151 13.15 -9.89 10.62
CA TYR A 151 14.05 -10.53 9.65
C TYR A 151 14.87 -11.63 10.31
N ILE A 152 14.90 -12.82 9.69
CA ILE A 152 15.65 -13.97 10.20
C ILE A 152 17.12 -13.90 9.75
N ASN A 153 17.40 -13.40 8.54
CA ASN A 153 18.74 -13.37 7.95
C ASN A 153 19.23 -11.94 7.71
N TRP A 154 19.97 -11.35 8.65
CA TRP A 154 20.12 -9.89 8.73
C TRP A 154 20.76 -9.17 7.51
N PRO A 155 21.61 -9.74 6.64
CA PRO A 155 22.02 -9.06 5.41
C PRO A 155 21.02 -9.24 4.25
N LEU A 156 20.52 -10.46 4.05
CA LEU A 156 19.60 -10.81 2.96
C LEU A 156 18.15 -10.35 3.25
N GLY A 157 17.70 -10.43 4.48
CA GLY A 157 16.41 -9.91 4.93
C GLY A 157 16.36 -8.38 4.92
N SER A 158 17.39 -7.69 5.42
CA SER A 158 17.39 -6.23 5.39
C SER A 158 17.57 -5.64 3.98
N PHE A 159 18.37 -6.30 3.13
CA PHE A 159 18.62 -5.85 1.76
C PHE A 159 17.59 -6.42 0.76
N LEU A 160 17.43 -7.75 0.65
CA LEU A 160 16.51 -8.44 -0.27
C LEU A 160 15.11 -8.74 0.32
N GLY A 161 14.83 -8.40 1.58
CA GLY A 161 13.55 -8.75 2.22
C GLY A 161 12.35 -7.96 1.72
N ILE A 162 11.32 -7.84 2.57
CA ILE A 162 10.01 -7.31 2.15
C ILE A 162 10.08 -5.99 1.36
N PRO A 163 10.89 -4.97 1.71
CA PRO A 163 10.94 -3.71 0.98
C PRO A 163 11.28 -3.89 -0.50
N ILE A 164 12.26 -4.73 -0.84
CA ILE A 164 12.64 -4.97 -2.24
C ILE A 164 11.60 -5.84 -2.94
N LEU A 165 11.13 -6.91 -2.31
CA LEU A 165 10.13 -7.81 -2.91
C LEU A 165 8.79 -7.08 -3.15
N VAL A 166 8.34 -6.28 -2.18
CA VAL A 166 7.15 -5.42 -2.27
C VAL A 166 7.38 -4.29 -3.25
N SER A 167 8.58 -3.69 -3.33
CA SER A 167 8.91 -2.70 -4.37
C SER A 167 8.84 -3.31 -5.77
N PHE A 168 9.35 -4.52 -5.99
CA PHE A 168 9.24 -5.22 -7.27
C PHE A 168 7.80 -5.53 -7.63
N LEU A 169 6.98 -5.96 -6.67
CA LEU A 169 5.56 -6.23 -6.89
C LEU A 169 4.79 -4.94 -7.18
N TRP A 170 5.10 -3.84 -6.51
CA TRP A 170 4.57 -2.52 -6.83
C TRP A 170 4.98 -2.07 -8.22
N ILE A 171 6.23 -2.26 -8.62
CA ILE A 171 6.72 -1.95 -9.97
C ILE A 171 5.97 -2.80 -11.00
N LEU A 172 5.73 -4.09 -10.73
CA LEU A 172 5.00 -4.98 -11.63
C LEU A 172 3.52 -4.60 -11.73
N LEU A 173 2.88 -4.27 -10.61
CA LEU A 173 1.52 -3.71 -10.58
C LEU A 173 1.46 -2.40 -11.37
N LEU A 174 2.42 -1.49 -11.17
CA LEU A 174 2.51 -0.24 -11.90
C LEU A 174 2.74 -0.45 -13.40
N PHE A 175 3.48 -1.48 -13.77
CA PHE A 175 3.62 -1.87 -15.17
C PHE A 175 2.25 -2.25 -15.75
N VAL A 176 1.46 -3.07 -15.05
CA VAL A 176 0.08 -3.39 -15.47
C VAL A 176 -0.79 -2.12 -15.57
N LEU A 177 -0.64 -1.17 -14.64
CA LEU A 177 -1.34 0.13 -14.64
C LEU A 177 -0.90 1.06 -15.78
N LEU A 178 0.36 0.97 -16.22
CA LEU A 178 0.93 1.77 -17.32
C LEU A 178 0.59 1.21 -18.71
N PHE A 179 0.42 -0.10 -18.84
CA PHE A 179 0.21 -0.77 -20.13
C PHE A 179 -1.25 -1.11 -20.44
N LYS A 180 -2.08 -1.37 -19.44
CA LYS A 180 -3.52 -1.35 -19.65
C LYS A 180 -3.99 0.11 -19.52
N LYS A 181 -5.06 0.49 -20.23
CA LYS A 181 -5.81 1.76 -20.05
C LYS A 181 -6.87 1.81 -18.90
N PRO A 182 -6.88 1.00 -17.81
CA PRO A 182 -8.03 0.93 -16.91
C PRO A 182 -8.16 2.16 -16.01
N PHE A 183 -7.22 3.11 -16.12
CA PHE A 183 -7.14 4.34 -15.35
C PHE A 183 -6.93 5.57 -16.23
N CYS A 184 -7.27 5.49 -17.53
CA CYS A 184 -7.28 6.65 -18.41
C CYS A 184 -8.25 7.68 -17.81
N VAL A 185 -7.72 8.59 -16.99
CA VAL A 185 -8.35 9.86 -16.68
C VAL A 185 -8.50 10.49 -18.05
N HIS A 186 -9.74 10.59 -18.54
CA HIS A 186 -9.99 11.37 -19.74
C HIS A 186 -9.32 12.72 -19.51
N SER A 187 -8.44 13.09 -20.43
CA SER A 187 -7.83 14.42 -20.46
C SER A 187 -8.94 15.42 -20.20
N LEU A 188 -8.76 16.27 -19.17
CA LEU A 188 -9.64 17.39 -18.92
C LEU A 188 -9.97 18.09 -20.25
N PRO A 189 -11.22 18.53 -20.48
CA PRO A 189 -11.49 19.40 -21.60
C PRO A 189 -10.49 20.56 -21.52
N LYS A 190 -9.77 20.78 -22.63
CA LYS A 190 -8.93 21.96 -22.76
C LYS A 190 -9.87 23.16 -22.65
N ASN A 191 -9.78 23.90 -21.54
CA ASN A 191 -10.29 25.26 -21.47
C ASN A 191 -9.32 26.17 -22.24
#